data_AF-A0A177ABR0-F1
#
_entry.id   AF-A0A177ABR0-F1
#
_cell.length_a   1.000
_cell.length_b   1.000
_cell.length_c   1.000
_cell.angle_alpha   90.00
_cell.angle_beta   90.00
_cell.angle_gamma   90.00
#
_symmetry.space_group_name_H-M   'P 1'
#
loop_
_entity.id
_entity.type
_entity.pdbx_description
1 polymer ?
#
loop_
_entity_poly.entity_id
_entity_poly.type
_entity_poly.pdbx_seq_one_letter_code
_entity_poly.pdbx_strand_id
1 'polypeptide(L)'
;MAHAQAHSPPPLEAPSLDEQRAGAGGQGGPAPPALGQAMQAQQVPQQLPPQMFTTAAQLLDLTDKKLMVALRDGRKLIGVLRSWDQFANLVLQSTSERLFTHSPPLQFADVPQGTFLVRGENVLLLGEVDLDKDDDVPVGFERGDVAEVQARVAGERKVRERREKERGRVLRGEGFVGEDGEGTF
;
A
#
# COMPACT_ATOMS: atom_id res chain seq x y z
N MET A 1 -40.72 -37.95 16.20
CA MET A 1 -41.14 -37.07 15.09
C MET A 1 -41.10 -35.64 15.60
N ALA A 2 -40.49 -34.76 14.81
CA ALA A 2 -40.21 -33.36 15.13
C ALA A 2 -41.49 -32.52 15.26
N HIS A 3 -41.42 -31.44 16.03
CA HIS A 3 -41.95 -30.07 15.77
C HIS A 3 -41.72 -29.24 17.06
N ALA A 4 -40.74 -28.34 17.08
CA ALA A 4 -40.83 -26.92 16.71
C ALA A 4 -41.25 -26.03 17.89
N GLN A 5 -40.34 -25.15 18.35
CA GLN A 5 -40.69 -23.91 19.04
C GLN A 5 -39.60 -22.85 18.80
N ALA A 6 -40.03 -21.73 18.24
CA ALA A 6 -39.24 -20.54 17.96
C ALA A 6 -38.95 -19.76 19.26
N HIS A 7 -37.79 -19.11 19.33
CA HIS A 7 -37.47 -18.14 20.38
C HIS A 7 -37.23 -16.77 19.75
N SER A 8 -37.94 -15.77 20.25
CA SER A 8 -37.86 -14.36 19.86
C SER A 8 -36.63 -13.67 20.47
N PRO A 9 -36.06 -12.64 19.83
CA PRO A 9 -34.92 -11.90 20.38
C PRO A 9 -35.35 -10.88 21.47
N PRO A 10 -34.48 -10.58 22.46
CA PRO A 10 -34.75 -9.61 23.52
C PRO A 10 -34.58 -8.14 23.07
N PRO A 11 -35.18 -7.17 23.79
CA PRO A 11 -35.27 -5.77 23.35
C PRO A 11 -34.01 -4.96 23.68
N LEU A 12 -33.78 -3.89 22.90
CA LEU A 12 -32.71 -2.91 23.06
C LEU A 12 -33.17 -1.76 23.96
N GLU A 13 -32.51 -1.54 25.10
CA GLU A 13 -32.68 -0.33 25.92
C GLU A 13 -31.62 0.73 25.57
N ALA A 14 -32.09 1.95 25.33
CA ALA A 14 -31.27 3.13 25.04
C ALA A 14 -30.77 3.80 26.33
N PRO A 15 -29.61 4.49 26.33
CA PRO A 15 -29.07 5.15 27.51
C PRO A 15 -29.72 6.53 27.73
N SER A 16 -30.21 6.79 28.94
CA SER A 16 -30.55 8.14 29.40
C SER A 16 -29.33 8.79 30.06
N LEU A 17 -28.92 9.92 29.49
CA LEU A 17 -28.02 10.91 30.09
C LEU A 17 -28.79 11.76 31.12
N ASP A 18 -28.01 12.52 31.91
CA ASP A 18 -28.38 13.51 32.93
C ASP A 18 -28.26 12.99 34.38
N GLU A 19 -27.68 13.70 35.37
CA GLU A 19 -27.00 14.99 35.41
C GLU A 19 -26.48 15.20 36.86
N GLN A 20 -25.39 15.96 37.01
CA GLN A 20 -24.99 16.78 38.17
C GLN A 20 -24.58 16.19 39.55
N ARG A 21 -23.28 16.39 39.82
CA ARG A 21 -22.71 17.40 40.74
C ARG A 21 -22.77 17.17 42.27
N ALA A 22 -21.55 17.00 42.82
CA ALA A 22 -20.97 17.56 44.05
C ALA A 22 -21.58 17.23 45.43
N GLY A 23 -20.67 16.98 46.39
CA GLY A 23 -20.94 17.25 47.81
C GLY A 23 -20.24 16.29 48.77
N ALA A 24 -19.46 16.86 49.69
CA ALA A 24 -18.53 16.18 50.59
C ALA A 24 -19.15 15.66 51.91
N GLY A 25 -18.41 14.77 52.58
CA GLY A 25 -18.34 14.74 54.05
C GLY A 25 -18.66 13.40 54.74
N GLY A 26 -17.78 12.97 55.66
CA GLY A 26 -18.19 12.19 56.85
C GLY A 26 -17.40 10.91 57.15
N GLN A 27 -16.66 10.93 58.27
CA GLN A 27 -15.74 9.92 58.83
C GLN A 27 -16.38 8.63 59.37
N GLY A 28 -15.60 7.54 59.49
CA GLY A 28 -15.90 6.46 60.45
C GLY A 28 -15.08 5.15 60.37
N GLY A 29 -13.92 5.09 61.06
CA GLY A 29 -13.41 3.90 61.78
C GLY A 29 -12.67 2.75 61.03
N PRO A 30 -11.55 2.20 61.56
CA PRO A 30 -10.80 1.10 60.94
C PRO A 30 -11.11 -0.28 61.57
N ALA A 31 -11.09 -1.36 60.77
CA ALA A 31 -10.98 -2.74 61.26
C ALA A 31 -10.14 -3.61 60.28
N PRO A 32 -9.12 -4.36 60.75
CA PRO A 32 -8.22 -5.18 59.93
C PRO A 32 -8.59 -6.68 60.03
N PRO A 33 -7.74 -7.62 59.55
CA PRO A 33 -7.80 -8.25 58.24
C PRO A 33 -8.33 -9.70 58.32
N ALA A 34 -9.17 -10.12 57.38
CA ALA A 34 -9.51 -11.53 57.20
C ALA A 34 -8.75 -12.09 55.99
N LEU A 35 -7.79 -12.96 56.27
CA LEU A 35 -7.08 -13.79 55.30
C LEU A 35 -8.07 -14.63 54.49
N GLY A 36 -7.82 -14.71 53.17
CA GLY A 36 -8.22 -15.87 52.37
C GLY A 36 -9.22 -15.57 51.26
N GLN A 37 -8.81 -14.82 50.25
CA GLN A 37 -9.32 -15.05 48.89
C GLN A 37 -8.14 -15.02 47.92
N ALA A 38 -7.84 -16.18 47.35
CA ALA A 38 -6.93 -16.30 46.23
C ALA A 38 -7.51 -15.45 45.09
N MET A 39 -6.83 -14.36 44.75
CA MET A 39 -7.10 -13.59 43.55
C MET A 39 -6.86 -14.53 42.35
N GLN A 40 -7.94 -15.07 41.79
CA GLN A 40 -7.90 -15.51 40.41
C GLN A 40 -7.69 -14.24 39.58
N ALA A 41 -6.46 -14.01 39.15
CA ALA A 41 -6.17 -13.05 38.11
C ALA A 41 -6.97 -13.50 36.87
N GLN A 42 -8.11 -12.86 36.65
CA GLN A 42 -8.85 -12.97 35.40
C GLN A 42 -7.89 -12.49 34.32
N GLN A 43 -7.31 -13.44 33.58
CA GLN A 43 -6.55 -13.14 32.37
C GLN A 43 -7.54 -12.54 31.39
N VAL A 44 -7.62 -11.21 31.36
CA VAL A 44 -8.28 -10.48 30.28
C VAL A 44 -7.57 -10.95 29.01
N PRO A 45 -8.29 -11.52 28.02
CA PRO A 45 -7.67 -11.89 26.76
C PRO A 45 -6.98 -10.63 26.22
N GLN A 46 -5.65 -10.66 26.08
CA GLN A 46 -4.93 -9.57 25.44
C GLN A 46 -5.44 -9.48 24.00
N GLN A 47 -6.39 -8.58 23.77
CA GLN A 47 -6.76 -8.19 22.43
C GLN A 47 -5.51 -7.58 21.80
N LEU A 48 -4.99 -8.22 20.76
CA LEU A 48 -3.93 -7.65 19.96
C LEU A 48 -4.38 -6.26 19.50
N PRO A 49 -3.48 -5.25 19.50
CA PRO A 49 -3.85 -3.92 19.06
C PRO A 49 -4.48 -3.99 17.66
N PRO A 50 -5.55 -3.21 17.41
CA PRO A 50 -6.26 -3.24 16.14
C PRO A 50 -5.29 -2.96 14.99
N GLN A 51 -5.13 -3.94 14.10
CA GLN A 51 -4.28 -3.81 12.93
C GLN A 51 -4.89 -2.72 12.03
N MET A 52 -4.17 -1.62 11.82
CA MET A 52 -4.68 -0.50 11.02
C MET A 52 -4.56 -0.83 9.53
N PHE A 53 -5.70 -1.04 8.86
CA PHE A 53 -5.76 -1.27 7.42
C PHE A 53 -5.84 0.04 6.63
N THR A 54 -4.86 0.93 6.82
CA THR A 54 -4.78 2.19 6.07
C THR A 54 -3.55 2.19 5.16
N THR A 55 -3.62 2.90 4.04
CA THR A 55 -2.46 3.12 3.15
C THR A 55 -1.28 3.69 3.94
N ALA A 56 -1.57 4.61 4.86
CA ALA A 56 -0.58 5.22 5.73
C ALA A 56 0.10 4.21 6.66
N ALA A 57 -0.65 3.29 7.26
CA ALA A 57 -0.07 2.24 8.10
C ALA A 57 0.90 1.36 7.30
N GLN A 58 0.55 0.99 6.06
CA GLN A 58 1.42 0.17 5.21
C GLN A 58 2.69 0.92 4.77
N LEU A 59 2.60 2.20 4.47
CA LEU A 59 3.76 3.00 4.07
C LEU A 59 4.68 3.32 5.25
N LEU A 60 4.15 3.40 6.47
CA LEU A 60 4.94 3.63 7.68
C LEU A 60 6.01 2.55 7.84
N ASP A 61 5.64 1.29 7.69
CA ASP A 61 6.54 0.13 7.77
C ASP A 61 7.58 0.06 6.64
N LEU A 62 7.38 0.84 5.57
CA LEU A 62 8.27 0.94 4.41
C LEU A 62 9.20 2.16 4.48
N THR A 63 9.04 3.01 5.50
CA THR A 63 9.88 4.20 5.69
C THR A 63 11.34 3.78 5.90
N ASP A 64 12.26 4.50 5.26
CA ASP A 64 13.71 4.23 5.25
C ASP A 64 14.12 2.89 4.64
N LYS A 65 13.20 2.20 3.95
CA LYS A 65 13.50 0.97 3.22
C LYS A 65 13.74 1.23 1.74
N LYS A 66 14.50 0.34 1.11
CA LYS A 66 14.70 0.34 -0.34
C LYS A 66 13.47 -0.25 -1.02
N LEU A 67 12.86 0.51 -1.92
CA LEU A 67 11.64 0.13 -2.62
C LEU A 67 11.86 0.11 -4.12
N MET A 68 11.12 -0.77 -4.80
CA MET A 68 10.84 -0.68 -6.23
C MET A 68 9.44 -0.09 -6.39
N VAL A 69 9.33 1.00 -7.15
CA VAL A 69 8.09 1.72 -7.46
C VAL A 69 7.84 1.63 -8.95
N ALA A 70 6.72 1.03 -9.35
CA ALA A 70 6.26 1.02 -10.73
C ALA A 70 5.27 2.17 -10.94
N LEU A 71 5.49 2.95 -11.99
CA LEU A 71 4.64 4.08 -12.37
C LEU A 71 3.65 3.69 -13.47
N ARG A 72 2.56 4.47 -13.61
CA ARG A 72 1.54 4.23 -14.66
C ARG A 72 2.08 4.32 -16.09
N ASP A 73 3.13 5.10 -16.32
CA ASP A 73 3.77 5.20 -17.64
C ASP A 73 4.71 4.02 -17.96
N GLY A 74 4.82 3.05 -17.05
CA GLY A 74 5.63 1.85 -17.17
C GLY A 74 7.06 1.98 -16.66
N ARG A 75 7.45 3.15 -16.13
CA ARG A 75 8.79 3.34 -15.53
C ARG A 75 8.91 2.60 -14.21
N LYS A 76 10.13 2.17 -13.89
CA LYS A 76 10.46 1.43 -12.67
C LYS A 76 11.56 2.19 -11.93
N LEU A 77 11.22 2.76 -10.78
CA LEU A 77 12.14 3.48 -9.92
C LEU A 77 12.56 2.58 -8.77
N ILE A 78 13.85 2.57 -8.43
CA ILE A 78 14.39 1.85 -7.28
C ILE A 78 15.09 2.88 -6.41
N GLY A 79 14.70 3.04 -5.15
CA GLY A 79 15.27 4.05 -4.26
C GLY A 79 14.85 3.84 -2.81
N VAL A 80 15.40 4.66 -1.91
CA VAL A 80 15.07 4.60 -0.48
C VAL A 80 13.93 5.56 -0.18
N LEU A 81 12.83 5.07 0.42
CA LEU A 81 11.71 5.91 0.81
C LEU A 81 12.09 6.78 2.01
N ARG A 82 12.04 8.11 1.85
CA ARG A 82 12.39 9.07 2.91
C ARG A 82 11.17 9.73 3.54
N SER A 83 10.12 9.95 2.76
CA SER A 83 8.89 10.57 3.23
C SER A 83 7.75 10.18 2.32
N TRP A 84 6.54 10.19 2.88
CA TRP A 84 5.31 9.89 2.18
C TRP A 84 4.13 10.61 2.83
N ASP A 85 2.99 10.68 2.13
CA ASP A 85 1.74 11.16 2.68
C ASP A 85 0.57 10.17 2.46
N GLN A 86 -0.60 10.49 3.02
CA GLN A 86 -1.81 9.67 2.91
C GLN A 86 -2.32 9.47 1.46
N PHE A 87 -1.86 10.29 0.51
CA PHE A 87 -2.16 10.18 -0.91
C PHE A 87 -1.11 9.36 -1.67
N ALA A 88 -0.12 8.80 -0.97
CA ALA A 88 1.03 8.11 -1.51
C ALA A 88 1.92 8.99 -2.42
N ASN A 89 2.00 10.30 -2.16
CA ASN A 89 3.10 11.10 -2.70
C ASN A 89 4.39 10.64 -2.02
N LEU A 90 5.42 10.28 -2.80
CA LEU A 90 6.64 9.65 -2.29
C LEU A 90 7.86 10.52 -2.53
N VAL A 91 8.73 10.64 -1.52
CA VAL A 91 10.08 11.17 -1.67
C VAL A 91 11.06 10.01 -1.61
N LEU A 92 11.72 9.73 -2.72
CA LEU A 92 12.76 8.71 -2.84
C LEU A 92 14.15 9.38 -2.87
N GLN A 93 15.12 8.75 -2.21
CA GLN A 93 16.53 9.15 -2.25
C GLN A 93 17.37 8.04 -2.87
N SER A 94 18.52 8.42 -3.47
CA SER A 94 19.44 7.50 -4.15
C SER A 94 18.72 6.65 -5.20
N THR A 95 17.79 7.30 -5.91
CA THR A 95 16.89 6.66 -6.86
C THR A 95 17.63 6.36 -8.15
N SER A 96 17.45 5.15 -8.68
CA SER A 96 17.77 4.78 -10.05
C SER A 96 16.49 4.40 -10.80
N GLU A 97 16.43 4.71 -12.08
CA GLU A 97 15.42 4.20 -12.99
C GLU A 97 15.96 2.96 -13.68
N ARG A 98 15.30 1.80 -13.47
CA ARG A 98 15.67 0.54 -14.10
C ARG A 98 14.93 0.36 -15.42
N LEU A 99 15.68 0.33 -16.50
CA LEU A 99 15.20 0.13 -17.86
C LEU A 99 15.29 -1.34 -18.25
N PHE A 100 14.31 -1.83 -19.01
CA PHE A 100 14.28 -3.19 -19.55
C PHE A 100 13.95 -3.15 -21.04
N THR A 101 14.74 -3.84 -21.87
CA THR A 101 14.40 -4.07 -23.28
C THR A 101 13.40 -5.21 -23.41
N HIS A 102 12.53 -5.15 -24.41
CA HIS A 102 11.51 -6.17 -24.69
C HIS A 102 11.82 -6.97 -25.95
N SER A 103 12.88 -6.60 -26.67
CA SER A 103 13.42 -7.32 -27.83
C SER A 103 14.74 -8.02 -27.48
N PRO A 104 15.00 -9.23 -28.02
CA PRO A 104 16.29 -9.90 -27.85
C PRO A 104 17.46 -9.07 -28.44
N PRO A 105 18.65 -9.03 -27.81
CA PRO A 105 18.93 -9.59 -26.49
C PRO A 105 18.20 -8.80 -25.38
N LEU A 106 17.66 -9.53 -24.40
CA LEU A 106 16.98 -8.94 -23.24
C LEU A 106 18.02 -8.33 -22.32
N GLN A 107 17.99 -7.02 -22.18
CA GLN A 107 18.97 -6.25 -21.44
C GLN A 107 18.29 -5.35 -20.42
N PHE A 108 18.98 -5.07 -19.32
CA PHE A 108 18.59 -4.08 -18.34
C PHE A 108 19.73 -3.10 -18.03
N ALA A 109 19.36 -1.89 -17.61
CA ALA A 109 20.31 -0.88 -17.17
C ALA A 109 19.68 0.03 -16.11
N ASP A 110 20.51 0.51 -15.19
CA ASP A 110 20.10 1.43 -14.11
C ASP A 110 20.60 2.84 -14.40
N VAL A 111 19.68 3.80 -14.52
CA VAL A 111 19.98 5.22 -14.76
C VAL A 111 19.86 5.98 -13.44
N PRO A 112 20.92 6.63 -12.92
CA PRO A 112 20.85 7.38 -11.68
C PRO A 112 19.96 8.62 -11.83
N GLN A 113 19.04 8.81 -10.89
CA GLN A 113 18.11 9.96 -10.81
C GLN A 113 18.34 10.81 -9.55
N GLY A 114 18.92 10.24 -8.48
CA GLY A 114 19.18 10.96 -7.23
C GLY A 114 17.93 11.07 -6.36
N THR A 115 17.58 12.29 -5.93
CA THR A 115 16.35 12.53 -5.15
C THR A 115 15.17 12.72 -6.09
N PHE A 116 14.09 11.98 -5.87
CA PHE A 116 12.93 11.95 -6.76
C PHE A 116 11.63 12.12 -5.98
N LEU A 117 10.78 13.04 -6.43
CA LEU A 117 9.42 13.24 -5.90
C LEU A 117 8.42 12.60 -6.85
N VAL A 118 7.72 11.56 -6.40
CA VAL A 118 6.67 10.88 -7.15
C VAL A 118 5.32 11.36 -6.64
N ARG A 119 4.46 11.80 -7.55
CA ARG A 119 3.08 12.14 -7.22
C ARG A 119 2.24 10.86 -7.10
N GLY A 120 1.43 10.75 -6.06
CA GLY A 120 0.77 9.51 -5.65
C GLY A 120 -0.19 8.96 -6.69
N GLU A 121 -0.88 9.82 -7.45
CA GLU A 121 -1.71 9.34 -8.55
C GLU A 121 -0.92 8.78 -9.74
N ASN A 122 0.41 8.80 -9.76
CA ASN A 122 1.21 8.12 -10.79
C ASN A 122 1.79 6.80 -10.31
N VAL A 123 1.67 6.50 -9.01
CA VAL A 123 2.09 5.22 -8.43
C VAL A 123 1.10 4.13 -8.87
N LEU A 124 1.61 3.10 -9.54
CA LEU A 124 0.83 1.92 -9.88
C LEU A 124 0.92 0.88 -8.77
N LEU A 125 2.15 0.55 -8.37
CA LEU A 125 2.46 -0.33 -7.24
C LEU A 125 3.86 -0.02 -6.70
N LEU A 126 4.13 -0.48 -5.49
CA LEU A 126 5.44 -0.44 -4.88
C LEU A 126 5.66 -1.67 -4.01
N GLY A 127 6.92 -2.05 -3.80
CA GLY A 127 7.31 -3.15 -2.93
C GLY A 127 8.71 -2.97 -2.37
N GLU A 128 8.93 -3.48 -1.16
CA GLU A 128 10.25 -3.57 -0.54
C GLU A 128 11.18 -4.46 -1.37
N VAL A 129 12.43 -4.02 -1.53
CA VAL A 129 13.48 -4.76 -2.20
C VAL A 129 14.26 -5.58 -1.16
N ASP A 130 14.40 -6.86 -1.43
CA ASP A 130 15.30 -7.75 -0.69
C ASP A 130 16.75 -7.39 -1.01
N LEU A 131 17.46 -6.86 0.00
CA LEU A 131 18.83 -6.36 -0.15
C LEU A 131 19.83 -7.46 -0.49
N ASP A 132 19.57 -8.71 -0.08
CA ASP A 132 20.47 -9.83 -0.36
C ASP A 132 20.43 -10.23 -1.84
N LYS A 133 19.35 -9.86 -2.56
CA LYS A 133 19.14 -10.17 -3.98
C LYS A 133 19.21 -8.95 -4.89
N ASP A 134 19.44 -7.76 -4.35
CA ASP A 134 19.36 -6.52 -5.12
C ASP A 134 20.46 -6.41 -6.20
N ASP A 135 21.60 -7.04 -5.94
CA ASP A 135 22.72 -7.15 -6.90
C ASP A 135 22.51 -8.25 -7.96
N ASP A 136 21.52 -9.13 -7.77
CA ASP A 136 21.24 -10.20 -8.71
C ASP A 136 20.72 -9.65 -10.04
N VAL A 137 21.22 -10.23 -11.13
CA VAL A 137 20.71 -9.95 -12.46
C VAL A 137 19.30 -10.56 -12.59
N PRO A 138 18.29 -9.77 -13.03
CA PRO A 138 16.96 -10.30 -13.28
C PRO A 138 16.98 -11.50 -14.24
N VAL A 139 16.20 -12.54 -13.93
CA VAL A 139 16.20 -13.80 -14.69
C VAL A 139 15.94 -13.56 -16.18
N GLY A 140 16.85 -14.04 -17.03
CA GLY A 140 16.74 -13.93 -18.48
C GLY A 140 17.18 -12.59 -19.07
N PHE A 141 17.68 -11.66 -18.25
CA PHE A 141 18.25 -10.39 -18.70
C PHE A 141 19.77 -10.39 -18.55
N GLU A 142 20.43 -9.55 -19.35
CA GLU A 142 21.85 -9.25 -19.23
C GLU A 142 22.03 -7.75 -18.92
N ARG A 143 23.08 -7.39 -18.17
CA ARG A 143 23.36 -5.98 -17.91
C ARG A 143 23.91 -5.34 -19.20
N GLY A 144 23.20 -4.36 -19.73
CA GLY A 144 23.58 -3.62 -20.94
C GLY A 144 24.25 -2.29 -20.63
N ASP A 145 24.84 -1.67 -21.65
CA ASP A 145 25.29 -0.28 -21.58
C ASP A 145 24.08 0.66 -21.41
N VAL A 146 24.22 1.66 -20.55
CA VAL A 146 23.13 2.58 -20.20
C VAL A 146 22.61 3.33 -21.43
N ALA A 147 23.51 3.84 -22.27
CA ALA A 147 23.13 4.64 -23.43
C ALA A 147 22.45 3.77 -24.50
N GLU A 148 22.96 2.55 -24.72
CA GLU A 148 22.38 1.61 -25.66
C GLU A 148 20.98 1.15 -25.22
N VAL A 149 20.84 0.69 -23.97
CA VAL A 149 19.56 0.24 -23.41
C VAL A 149 18.53 1.37 -23.42
N GLN A 150 18.94 2.59 -23.05
CA GLN A 150 18.05 3.75 -23.06
C GLN A 150 17.55 4.08 -24.48
N ALA A 151 18.43 4.04 -25.48
CA ALA A 151 18.05 4.25 -26.88
C ALA A 151 17.08 3.17 -27.37
N ARG A 152 17.32 1.90 -27.03
CA ARG A 152 16.44 0.77 -27.39
C ARG A 152 15.06 0.91 -26.76
N VAL A 153 14.98 1.17 -25.46
CA VAL A 153 13.70 1.35 -24.75
C VAL A 153 12.92 2.55 -25.29
N ALA A 154 13.60 3.66 -25.59
CA ALA A 154 12.97 4.80 -26.22
C ALA A 154 12.40 4.46 -27.63
N GLY A 155 13.12 3.65 -28.41
CA GLY A 155 12.65 3.14 -29.69
C GLY A 155 11.43 2.23 -29.55
N GLU A 156 11.50 1.23 -28.66
CA GLU A 156 10.40 0.29 -28.37
C GLU A 156 9.13 1.02 -27.91
N ARG A 157 9.27 2.04 -27.05
CA ARG A 157 8.16 2.85 -26.57
C ARG A 157 7.45 3.58 -27.71
N LYS A 158 8.20 4.19 -28.63
CA LYS A 158 7.63 4.88 -29.81
C LYS A 158 6.89 3.91 -30.73
N VAL A 159 7.44 2.71 -30.94
CA VAL A 159 6.80 1.67 -31.74
C VAL A 159 5.50 1.20 -31.08
N ARG A 160 5.53 0.94 -29.76
CA ARG A 160 4.35 0.54 -28.99
C ARG A 160 3.25 1.60 -29.06
N GLU A 161 3.61 2.86 -28.83
CA GLU A 161 2.66 3.98 -28.90
C GLU A 161 2.00 4.09 -30.28
N ARG A 162 2.78 3.96 -31.37
CA ARG A 162 2.23 3.95 -32.73
C ARG A 162 1.25 2.79 -32.94
N ARG A 163 1.63 1.59 -32.49
CA ARG A 163 0.80 0.38 -32.61
C ARG A 163 -0.48 0.49 -31.78
N GLU A 164 -0.41 1.05 -30.59
CA GLU A 164 -1.57 1.29 -29.72
C GLU A 164 -2.53 2.30 -30.34
N LYS A 165 -2.03 3.39 -30.94
CA LYS A 165 -2.87 4.36 -31.68
C LYS A 165 -3.58 3.73 -32.86
N GLU A 166 -2.87 2.92 -33.64
CA GLU A 166 -3.46 2.21 -34.79
C GLU A 166 -4.50 1.18 -34.34
N ARG A 167 -4.17 0.36 -33.34
CA ARG A 167 -5.09 -0.61 -32.75
C ARG A 167 -6.34 0.10 -32.20
N GLY A 168 -6.17 1.20 -31.48
CA GLY A 168 -7.27 2.00 -30.95
C GLY A 168 -8.16 2.55 -32.06
N ARG A 169 -7.59 2.99 -33.19
CA ARG A 169 -8.38 3.44 -34.36
C ARG A 169 -9.22 2.32 -34.95
N VAL A 170 -8.65 1.13 -35.15
CA VAL A 170 -9.38 -0.02 -35.70
C VAL A 170 -10.49 -0.46 -34.74
N LEU A 171 -10.18 -0.60 -33.46
CA LEU A 171 -11.14 -1.01 -32.44
C LEU A 171 -12.31 -0.03 -32.29
N ARG A 172 -12.06 1.28 -32.39
CA ARG A 172 -13.13 2.29 -32.41
C ARG A 172 -14.04 2.15 -33.63
N GLY A 173 -13.50 1.74 -34.78
CA GLY A 173 -14.31 1.43 -35.97
C GLY A 173 -15.31 0.29 -35.73
N GLU A 174 -14.94 -0.65 -34.85
CA GLU A 174 -15.77 -1.80 -34.46
C GLU A 174 -16.64 -1.54 -33.22
N GLY A 175 -16.71 -0.29 -32.75
CA GLY A 175 -17.55 0.10 -31.60
C GLY A 175 -16.93 -0.16 -30.22
N PHE A 176 -15.65 -0.52 -30.14
CA PHE A 176 -14.94 -0.60 -28.86
C PHE A 176 -14.48 0.79 -28.39
N VAL A 177 -14.67 1.06 -27.10
CA VAL A 177 -14.20 2.28 -26.45
C VAL A 177 -12.82 2.03 -25.84
N GLY A 178 -11.86 2.90 -26.15
CA GLY A 178 -10.52 2.89 -25.54
C GLY A 178 -10.47 3.69 -24.24
N GLU A 179 -9.35 3.64 -23.53
CA GLU A 179 -9.10 4.42 -22.30
C GLU A 179 -9.28 5.95 -22.49
N ASP A 180 -9.10 6.45 -23.71
CA ASP A 180 -9.33 7.86 -24.06
C ASP A 180 -10.82 8.29 -24.00
N GLY A 181 -11.73 7.35 -23.73
CA GLY A 181 -13.18 7.49 -23.85
C GLY A 181 -13.93 7.83 -22.56
N GLU A 182 -13.32 8.48 -21.57
CA GLU A 182 -14.09 9.10 -20.50
C GLU A 182 -14.85 10.33 -21.06
N GLY A 183 -16.17 10.20 -21.20
CA GLY A 183 -17.07 11.36 -21.07
C GLY A 183 -17.64 12.01 -22.33
N THR A 184 -18.03 11.26 -23.37
CA THR A 184 -19.02 11.79 -24.33
C THR A 184 -20.18 10.83 -24.49
N PHE A 185 -21.21 11.03 -23.66
CA PHE A 185 -22.58 10.61 -23.93
C PHE A 185 -23.32 11.75 -24.64
#